data_AF-A0A419IYZ8-F1
#
_entry.id   AF-A0A419IYZ8-F1
#
_cell.length_a   1.000
_cell.length_b   1.000
_cell.length_c   1.000
_cell.angle_alpha   90.00
_cell.angle_beta   90.00
_cell.angle_gamma   90.00
#
_symmetry.space_group_name_H-M   'P 1'
#
loop_
_entity.id
_entity.type
_entity.pdbx_description
1 polymer ?
#
loop_
_entity_poly.entity_id
_entity_poly.type
_entity_poly.pdbx_seq_one_letter_code
_entity_poly.pdbx_strand_id
1 'polypeptide(L)'
;MSDFVKDDIALANAVGAGITHSCESFVEEYTDLVLSRVWNLAKTHCGHPARERVCSLVILQKQRKGSDYYVEDQCDDCLDSYIWFFDFLKRKVKTYKGTNNCRLKTYVWSLVNSNSTYIEWLRWKYGRAF
;
A
#
# COMPACT_ATOMS: atom_id res chain seq x y z
N MET A 1 -27.35 -1.53 -6.85
CA MET A 1 -26.00 -1.08 -6.49
C MET A 1 -26.16 0.15 -5.61
N SER A 2 -25.63 0.13 -4.38
CA SER A 2 -25.77 1.23 -3.42
C SER A 2 -25.04 2.49 -3.90
N ASP A 3 -25.49 3.67 -3.46
CA ASP A 3 -24.89 4.95 -3.88
C ASP A 3 -23.42 5.04 -3.50
N PHE A 4 -23.07 4.57 -2.30
CA PHE A 4 -21.67 4.51 -1.90
C PHE A 4 -20.80 3.67 -2.86
N VAL A 5 -21.32 2.59 -3.45
CA VAL A 5 -20.55 1.75 -4.39
C VAL A 5 -20.36 2.46 -5.74
N LYS A 6 -21.30 3.32 -6.14
CA LYS A 6 -21.12 4.17 -7.33
C LYS A 6 -19.98 5.16 -7.11
N ASP A 7 -19.92 5.77 -5.93
CA ASP A 7 -18.83 6.69 -5.56
C ASP A 7 -17.48 5.98 -5.53
N ASP A 8 -17.43 4.78 -4.94
CA ASP A 8 -16.25 3.92 -4.94
C ASP A 8 -15.76 3.60 -6.37
N ILE A 9 -16.68 3.28 -7.30
CA ILE A 9 -16.35 3.02 -8.71
C ILE A 9 -15.83 4.29 -9.38
N ALA A 10 -16.45 5.44 -9.14
CA ALA A 10 -16.00 6.73 -9.68
C ALA A 10 -14.58 7.07 -9.21
N LEU A 11 -14.31 6.90 -7.91
CA LEU A 11 -12.98 7.09 -7.34
C LEU A 11 -11.95 6.13 -7.96
N ALA A 12 -12.28 4.84 -8.07
CA ALA A 12 -11.38 3.84 -8.64
C ALA A 12 -11.03 4.16 -10.11
N ASN A 13 -12.00 4.62 -10.90
CA ASN A 13 -11.78 5.05 -12.28
C ASN A 13 -10.91 6.32 -12.36
N ALA A 14 -11.15 7.31 -11.50
CA ALA A 14 -10.37 8.54 -11.44
C ALA A 14 -8.90 8.28 -11.06
N VAL A 15 -8.66 7.45 -10.03
CA VAL A 15 -7.33 6.97 -9.64
C VAL A 15 -6.68 6.21 -10.80
N GLY A 16 -7.45 5.37 -11.46
CA GLY A 16 -7.05 4.62 -12.64
C GLY A 16 -6.62 5.49 -13.82
N ALA A 17 -7.31 6.61 -14.03
CA ALA A 17 -6.98 7.62 -15.04
C ALA A 17 -5.78 8.50 -14.64
N GLY A 18 -5.33 8.43 -13.39
CA GLY A 18 -4.21 9.23 -12.88
C GLY A 18 -4.60 10.67 -12.57
N ILE A 19 -5.87 10.94 -12.23
CA ILE A 19 -6.30 12.26 -11.78
C ILE A 19 -5.61 12.56 -10.45
N THR A 20 -4.77 13.60 -10.43
CA THR A 20 -3.85 13.93 -9.32
C THR A 20 -4.56 13.96 -7.97
N HIS A 21 -5.60 14.77 -7.82
CA HIS A 21 -6.31 14.91 -6.54
C HIS A 21 -6.93 13.59 -6.08
N SER A 22 -7.54 12.81 -6.98
CA SER A 22 -8.09 11.49 -6.63
C SER A 22 -7.01 10.50 -6.23
N CYS A 23 -5.83 10.54 -6.86
CA CYS A 23 -4.68 9.75 -6.45
C CYS A 23 -4.18 10.14 -5.06
N GLU A 24 -4.09 11.44 -4.75
CA GLU A 24 -3.69 11.93 -3.43
C GLU A 24 -4.66 11.45 -2.34
N SER A 25 -5.97 11.65 -2.52
CA SER A 25 -6.98 11.17 -1.56
C SER A 25 -6.96 9.65 -1.41
N PHE A 26 -6.70 8.91 -2.50
CA PHE A 26 -6.55 7.45 -2.43
C PHE A 26 -5.29 7.04 -1.64
N VAL A 27 -4.17 7.72 -1.85
CA VAL A 27 -2.93 7.47 -1.09
C VAL A 27 -3.11 7.78 0.38
N GLU A 28 -3.81 8.88 0.70
CA GLU A 28 -4.10 9.28 2.07
C GLU A 28 -4.97 8.22 2.79
N GLU A 29 -6.07 7.79 2.15
CA GLU A 29 -7.00 6.80 2.70
C GLU A 29 -6.33 5.44 2.99
N TYR A 30 -5.46 4.97 2.10
CA TYR A 30 -4.89 3.63 2.19
C TYR A 30 -3.46 3.58 2.73
N THR A 31 -2.87 4.72 3.07
CA THR A 31 -1.50 4.84 3.57
C THR A 31 -1.25 3.95 4.77
N ASP A 32 -2.17 3.95 5.74
CA ASP A 32 -2.01 3.18 6.98
C ASP A 32 -2.00 1.68 6.72
N LEU A 33 -2.86 1.21 5.82
CA LEU A 33 -2.94 -0.20 5.41
C LEU A 33 -1.66 -0.64 4.69
N VAL A 34 -1.21 0.16 3.71
CA VAL A 34 -0.01 -0.16 2.92
C VAL A 34 1.23 -0.15 3.81
N LEU A 35 1.40 0.86 4.67
CA LEU A 35 2.53 0.93 5.59
C LEU A 35 2.55 -0.23 6.57
N SER A 36 1.41 -0.62 7.12
CA SER A 36 1.31 -1.80 7.99
C SER A 36 1.78 -3.08 7.26
N ARG A 37 1.38 -3.24 5.99
CA ARG A 37 1.82 -4.38 5.18
C ARG A 37 3.32 -4.34 4.89
N VAL A 38 3.83 -3.21 4.40
CA VAL A 38 5.25 -3.01 4.09
C VAL A 38 6.12 -3.23 5.31
N TRP A 39 5.72 -2.69 6.47
CA TRP A 39 6.41 -2.89 7.74
C TRP A 39 6.54 -4.38 8.09
N ASN A 40 5.47 -5.16 7.92
CA ASN A 40 5.51 -6.58 8.18
C ASN A 40 6.41 -7.35 7.19
N LEU A 41 6.43 -6.95 5.92
CA LEU A 41 7.33 -7.54 4.92
C LEU A 41 8.80 -7.20 5.18
N ALA A 42 9.09 -5.96 5.59
CA ALA A 42 10.43 -5.52 5.91
C ALA A 42 11.04 -6.33 7.06
N LYS A 43 10.23 -6.71 8.08
CA LYS A 43 10.69 -7.56 9.17
C LYS A 43 11.25 -8.91 8.73
N THR A 44 10.74 -9.47 7.64
CA THR A 44 11.11 -10.81 7.17
C THR A 44 12.10 -10.80 6.01
N HIS A 45 12.29 -9.67 5.34
CA HIS A 45 12.99 -9.58 4.05
C HIS A 45 14.00 -8.44 3.93
N CYS A 46 14.17 -7.61 4.96
CA CYS A 46 15.29 -6.68 5.00
C CYS A 46 16.59 -7.48 5.22
N GLY A 47 17.60 -7.26 4.38
CA GLY A 47 18.93 -7.87 4.55
C GLY A 47 19.69 -7.36 5.78
N HIS A 48 19.14 -6.34 6.44
CA HIS A 48 19.58 -5.83 7.73
C HIS A 48 18.62 -6.34 8.83
N PRO A 49 19.11 -6.67 10.04
CA PRO A 49 18.26 -7.06 11.14
C PRO A 49 17.16 -6.01 11.33
N ALA A 50 15.89 -6.41 11.34
CA ALA A 50 14.73 -5.52 11.54
C ALA A 50 14.73 -4.76 12.88
N ARG A 51 15.72 -5.05 13.75
CA ARG A 51 16.02 -4.33 15.00
C ARG A 51 16.97 -3.14 14.83
N GLU A 52 17.66 -3.01 13.70
CA GLU A 52 18.70 -1.99 13.50
C GLU A 52 18.27 -0.86 12.56
N ARG A 53 17.21 -1.08 11.75
CA ARG A 53 16.74 -0.08 10.77
C ARG A 53 15.22 -0.01 10.71
N VAL A 54 14.67 1.19 10.90
CA VAL A 54 13.22 1.45 10.92
C VAL A 54 12.81 2.22 9.66
N CYS A 55 11.74 1.79 9.00
CA CYS A 55 11.13 2.53 7.88
C CYS A 55 10.76 3.96 8.29
N SER A 56 11.32 4.96 7.60
CA SER A 56 11.04 6.39 7.81
C SER A 56 9.55 6.72 7.71
N LEU A 57 8.82 6.08 6.78
CA LEU A 57 7.37 6.28 6.66
C LEU A 57 6.59 5.75 7.87
N VAL A 58 7.05 4.68 8.51
CA VAL A 58 6.44 4.16 9.75
C VAL A 58 6.73 5.08 10.93
N ILE A 59 7.93 5.67 10.98
CA ILE A 59 8.26 6.70 11.97
C ILE A 59 7.34 7.90 11.79
N LEU A 60 7.23 8.44 10.57
CA LEU A 60 6.36 9.58 10.25
C LEU A 60 4.89 9.27 10.56
N GLN A 61 4.42 8.06 10.26
CA GLN A 61 3.07 7.63 10.59
C GLN A 61 2.83 7.62 12.11
N LYS A 62 3.79 7.13 12.89
CA LYS A 62 3.71 7.11 14.37
C LYS A 62 3.79 8.52 14.95
N GLN A 63 4.67 9.38 14.43
CA GLN A 63 4.77 10.79 14.82
C GLN A 63 3.49 11.56 14.54
N ARG A 64 2.87 11.36 13.37
CA ARG A 64 1.53 11.92 13.06
C ARG A 64 0.44 11.50 14.05
N LYS A 65 0.60 10.33 14.68
CA LYS A 65 -0.31 9.80 15.71
C LYS A 65 0.10 10.23 17.14
N GLY A 66 1.06 11.16 17.28
CA GLY A 66 1.50 11.71 18.57
C GLY A 66 2.48 10.83 19.34
N SER A 67 3.13 9.86 18.69
CA SER A 67 4.19 9.07 19.34
C SER A 67 5.56 9.73 19.16
N ASP A 68 6.31 9.88 20.24
CA ASP A 68 7.71 10.28 20.20
C ASP A 68 8.57 9.09 19.75
N TYR A 69 8.93 9.09 18.47
CA TYR A 69 9.78 8.07 17.87
C TYR A 69 10.90 8.77 17.08
N TYR A 70 12.15 8.42 17.38
CA TYR A 70 13.35 9.05 16.80
C TYR A 70 14.00 8.16 15.74
N VAL A 71 14.78 8.78 14.86
CA VAL A 71 15.31 8.15 13.65
C VAL A 71 16.46 7.19 14.00
N GLU A 72 16.24 5.90 13.79
CA GLU A 72 17.31 4.90 13.64
C GLU A 72 17.69 4.78 12.15
N ASP A 73 18.85 4.19 11.85
CA ASP A 73 19.39 4.03 10.49
C ASP A 73 18.30 3.58 9.48
N GLN A 74 18.30 4.20 8.30
CA GLN A 74 17.20 4.06 7.35
C GLN A 74 17.44 2.91 6.39
N CYS A 75 16.36 2.25 5.98
CA CYS A 75 16.37 1.29 4.89
C CYS A 75 15.42 1.76 3.78
N ASP A 76 15.99 2.10 2.63
CA ASP A 76 15.26 2.58 1.45
C ASP A 76 14.28 1.53 0.91
N ASP A 77 14.52 0.24 1.17
CA ASP A 77 13.64 -0.88 0.77
C ASP A 77 12.18 -0.69 1.16
N CYS A 78 11.92 -0.03 2.30
CA CYS A 78 10.57 0.17 2.77
C CYS A 78 9.85 1.26 1.97
N LEU A 79 10.56 2.33 1.59
CA LEU A 79 10.02 3.38 0.73
C LEU A 79 9.74 2.82 -0.66
N ASP A 80 10.69 2.06 -1.22
CA ASP A 80 10.52 1.43 -2.54
C ASP A 80 9.31 0.49 -2.55
N SER A 81 9.16 -0.33 -1.50
CA SER A 81 8.02 -1.22 -1.35
C SER A 81 6.70 -0.45 -1.21
N TYR A 82 6.69 0.65 -0.46
CA TYR A 82 5.51 1.51 -0.31
C TYR A 82 5.07 2.11 -1.66
N ILE A 83 6.02 2.68 -2.41
CA ILE A 83 5.76 3.23 -3.76
C ILE A 83 5.23 2.12 -4.68
N TRP A 84 5.90 0.96 -4.68
CA TRP A 84 5.48 -0.18 -5.49
C TRP A 84 4.04 -0.61 -5.19
N PHE A 85 3.64 -0.66 -3.92
CA PHE A 85 2.28 -1.04 -3.53
C PHE A 85 1.25 -0.07 -4.11
N PHE A 86 1.52 1.24 -4.07
CA PHE A 86 0.58 2.22 -4.63
C PHE A 86 0.53 2.17 -6.16
N ASP A 87 1.66 1.94 -6.84
CA ASP A 87 1.68 1.71 -8.29
C ASP A 87 0.96 0.42 -8.69
N PHE A 88 1.09 -0.64 -7.88
CA PHE A 88 0.34 -1.87 -8.03
C PHE A 88 -1.16 -1.63 -7.83
N LEU A 89 -1.57 -0.98 -6.74
CA LEU A 89 -2.96 -0.69 -6.43
C LEU A 89 -3.60 0.17 -7.52
N LYS A 90 -2.95 1.27 -7.93
CA LYS A 90 -3.42 2.16 -9.01
C LYS A 90 -3.74 1.40 -10.31
N ARG A 91 -2.95 0.37 -10.64
CA ARG A 91 -3.21 -0.50 -11.80
C ARG A 91 -4.38 -1.45 -11.58
N LYS A 92 -4.49 -2.07 -10.40
CA LYS A 92 -5.53 -3.07 -10.11
C LYS A 92 -6.91 -2.44 -9.86
N VAL A 93 -6.98 -1.27 -9.22
CA VAL A 93 -8.27 -0.60 -8.90
C VAL A 93 -9.06 -0.22 -10.15
N LYS A 94 -8.41 -0.07 -11.33
CA LYS A 94 -9.10 0.09 -12.63
C LYS A 94 -10.09 -1.03 -12.95
N THR A 95 -9.87 -2.22 -12.36
CA THR A 95 -10.70 -3.40 -12.59
C THR A 95 -11.82 -3.57 -11.56
N TYR A 96 -11.88 -2.69 -10.56
CA TYR A 96 -12.92 -2.71 -9.54
C TYR A 96 -14.28 -2.32 -10.15
N LYS A 97 -15.30 -3.15 -9.92
CA LYS A 97 -16.67 -2.97 -10.46
C LYS A 97 -17.76 -2.96 -9.39
N GLY A 98 -17.41 -3.03 -8.11
CA GLY A 98 -18.39 -3.11 -7.03
C GLY A 98 -19.29 -4.35 -7.06
N THR A 99 -18.84 -5.45 -7.67
CA THR A 99 -19.60 -6.71 -7.76
C THR A 99 -20.05 -7.17 -6.37
N ASN A 100 -21.30 -7.64 -6.26
CA ASN A 100 -21.93 -8.03 -5.00
C ASN A 100 -21.96 -6.92 -3.93
N ASN A 101 -22.00 -5.65 -4.33
CA ASN A 101 -21.91 -4.48 -3.44
C ASN A 101 -20.63 -4.45 -2.57
N CYS A 102 -19.55 -5.12 -3.02
CA CYS A 102 -18.26 -5.08 -2.35
C CYS A 102 -17.70 -3.65 -2.35
N ARG A 103 -17.31 -3.12 -1.20
CA ARG A 103 -16.71 -1.77 -1.06
C ARG A 103 -15.29 -1.75 -1.62
N LEU A 104 -14.86 -0.59 -2.13
CA LEU A 104 -13.48 -0.39 -2.60
C LEU A 104 -12.47 -0.69 -1.48
N LYS A 105 -12.77 -0.29 -0.24
CA LYS A 105 -11.90 -0.59 0.91
C LYS A 105 -11.66 -2.09 1.11
N THR A 106 -12.69 -2.91 0.94
CA THR A 106 -12.60 -4.38 1.08
C THR A 106 -11.80 -4.97 -0.08
N TYR A 107 -12.00 -4.45 -1.29
CA TYR A 107 -11.25 -4.83 -2.47
C TYR A 107 -9.76 -4.47 -2.36
N VAL A 108 -9.43 -3.25 -1.92
CA VAL A 108 -8.04 -2.83 -1.70
C VAL A 108 -7.40 -3.66 -0.59
N TRP A 109 -8.12 -3.89 0.52
CA TRP A 109 -7.64 -4.74 1.60
C TRP A 109 -7.31 -6.16 1.14
N SER A 110 -8.15 -6.77 0.30
CA SER A 110 -7.89 -8.11 -0.22
C SER A 110 -6.69 -8.15 -1.16
N LEU A 111 -6.51 -7.12 -2.00
CA LEU A 111 -5.33 -6.98 -2.85
C LEU A 111 -4.05 -6.90 -2.01
N VAL A 112 -4.00 -5.99 -1.03
CA VAL A 112 -2.81 -5.76 -0.18
C VAL A 112 -2.40 -7.02 0.59
N ASN A 113 -3.38 -7.79 1.06
CA ASN A 113 -3.15 -8.97 1.91
C ASN A 113 -3.11 -10.31 1.15
N SER A 114 -3.29 -10.31 -0.18
CA SER A 114 -3.27 -11.56 -0.94
C SER A 114 -1.87 -12.16 -1.08
N ASN A 115 -1.79 -13.49 -1.11
CA ASN A 115 -0.55 -14.21 -1.40
C ASN A 115 -0.04 -13.93 -2.83
N SER A 116 -0.95 -13.72 -3.79
CA SER A 116 -0.58 -13.33 -5.15
C SER A 116 0.17 -12.00 -5.19
N THR A 117 -0.28 -10.98 -4.46
CA THR A 117 0.43 -9.69 -4.37
C THR A 117 1.78 -9.86 -3.71
N TYR A 118 1.88 -10.72 -2.68
CA TYR A 118 3.17 -11.02 -2.06
C TYR A 118 4.16 -11.65 -3.05
N ILE A 119 3.74 -12.62 -3.86
CA ILE A 119 4.59 -13.23 -4.89
C ILE A 119 4.97 -12.21 -5.97
N GLU A 120 4.04 -11.37 -6.42
CA GLU A 120 4.32 -10.29 -7.37
C GLU A 120 5.36 -9.30 -6.80
N TRP A 121 5.23 -8.94 -5.52
CA TRP A 121 6.17 -8.07 -4.81
C TRP A 121 7.57 -8.69 -4.73
N LEU A 122 7.68 -9.97 -4.35
CA LEU A 122 8.97 -10.68 -4.32
C LEU A 122 9.65 -10.67 -5.70
N ARG A 123 8.88 -10.93 -6.77
CA ARG A 123 9.40 -10.93 -8.14
C ARG A 123 9.88 -9.56 -8.58
N TRP A 124 9.20 -8.50 -8.16
CA TRP A 124 9.65 -7.14 -8.41
C TRP A 124 10.92 -6.81 -7.62
N LYS A 125 10.97 -7.18 -6.34
CA LYS A 125 12.08 -6.82 -5.44
C LYS A 125 13.37 -7.58 -5.75
N TYR A 126 13.28 -8.88 -6.01
CA TYR A 126 14.45 -9.77 -6.17
C TYR A 126 14.63 -10.28 -7.60
N GLY A 127 13.77 -9.88 -8.53
CA GLY A 127 13.74 -10.42 -9.89
C GLY A 127 13.09 -11.82 -9.96
N ARG A 128 13.22 -12.49 -11.12
CA ARG A 128 12.79 -13.88 -11.30
C ARG A 128 13.84 -14.83 -10.70
N ALA A 129 13.99 -14.87 -9.39
CA ALA A 129 14.78 -15.88 -8.70
C ALA A 129 13.82 -16.81 -7.93
N PHE A 130 13.39 -17.87 -8.61
CA PHE A 130 12.90 -19.11 -8.01
C PHE A 130 13.67 -20.26 -8.66
#